data_AF-A0A7C5HY50-F1
#
_entry.id   AF-A0A7C5HY50-F1
#
_cell.length_a   1.000
_cell.length_b   1.000
_cell.length_c   1.000
_cell.angle_alpha   90.00
_cell.angle_beta   90.00
_cell.angle_gamma   90.00
#
_symmetry.space_group_name_H-M   'P 1'
#
loop_
_entity.id
_entity.type
_entity.pdbx_description
1 polymer ?
#
loop_
_entity_poly.entity_id
_entity_poly.type
_entity_poly.pdbx_seq_one_letter_code
_entity_poly.pdbx_strand_id
1 'polypeptide(L)'
;LEWLLGMQSKNGGWGAFDRDNTAAFLREIPFADFGEMIDPPSVDVTAHVVEFLGKMGYRQGFAPLDRALRYIFREQEPDGPWFGRWGVNYLYGTGYVLPALEAVGFPMDDPRVKKAVNWLLARQNEDGGWGEDVMSYHKRELRGRGPSTASQTAWALLALIAAGEVRSEAVKRGIEYLIRTQNDEGTWNEPYFTGTGFPTDFMIRYHLYRHYFPLMALGRYRRAVRGNG
;
A
#
# COMPACT_ATOMS: atom_id res chain seq x y z
N LEU A 1 -14.02 6.80 -16.52
CA LEU A 1 -14.51 5.57 -15.88
C LEU A 1 -14.49 4.40 -16.84
N GLU A 2 -15.16 4.49 -18.00
CA GLU A 2 -15.21 3.40 -19.00
C GLU A 2 -13.85 2.80 -19.37
N TRP A 3 -12.83 3.64 -19.61
CA TRP A 3 -11.48 3.15 -19.88
C TRP A 3 -10.94 2.27 -18.74
N LEU A 4 -11.03 2.73 -17.49
CA LEU A 4 -10.59 1.96 -16.32
C LEU A 4 -11.32 0.61 -16.24
N LEU A 5 -12.63 0.59 -16.41
CA LEU A 5 -13.41 -0.66 -16.37
C LEU A 5 -13.02 -1.62 -17.51
N GLY A 6 -12.79 -1.07 -18.71
CA GLY A 6 -12.33 -1.84 -19.88
C GLY A 6 -10.96 -2.51 -19.68
N MET A 7 -10.09 -1.93 -18.85
CA MET A 7 -8.75 -2.44 -18.55
C MET A 7 -8.71 -3.52 -17.45
N GLN A 8 -9.86 -3.88 -16.85
CA GLN A 8 -9.88 -4.93 -15.81
C GLN A 8 -9.54 -6.30 -16.40
N SER A 9 -8.48 -6.93 -15.89
CA SER A 9 -8.06 -8.28 -16.29
C SER A 9 -9.05 -9.35 -15.84
N LYS A 10 -9.01 -10.52 -16.47
CA LYS A 10 -9.92 -11.65 -16.20
C LYS A 10 -9.88 -12.11 -14.74
N ASN A 11 -8.71 -12.05 -14.11
CA ASN A 11 -8.52 -12.43 -12.71
C ASN A 11 -9.13 -11.44 -11.68
N GLY A 12 -9.64 -10.30 -12.15
CA GLY A 12 -10.29 -9.25 -11.35
C GLY A 12 -9.42 -8.05 -10.99
N GLY A 13 -8.11 -8.13 -11.18
CA GLY A 13 -7.19 -7.02 -10.91
C GLY A 13 -6.86 -6.17 -12.14
N TRP A 14 -5.99 -5.19 -11.94
CA TRP A 14 -5.45 -4.30 -12.99
C TRP A 14 -3.92 -4.38 -13.04
N GLY A 15 -3.39 -4.49 -14.26
CA GLY A 15 -1.99 -4.16 -14.57
C GLY A 15 -1.81 -2.64 -14.66
N ALA A 16 -0.57 -2.18 -14.79
CA ALA A 16 -0.27 -0.76 -14.90
C ALA A 16 -0.69 -0.15 -16.25
N PHE A 17 -0.53 -0.91 -17.34
CA PHE A 17 -0.69 -0.45 -18.72
C PHE A 17 -1.62 -1.35 -19.54
N ASP A 18 -1.57 -2.66 -19.34
CA ASP A 18 -2.25 -3.63 -20.19
C ASP A 18 -3.21 -4.55 -19.44
N ARG A 19 -4.23 -5.01 -20.16
CA ARG A 19 -5.17 -6.03 -19.69
C ARG A 19 -4.67 -7.42 -20.07
N ASP A 20 -4.71 -8.37 -19.12
CA ASP A 20 -4.33 -9.78 -19.32
C ASP A 20 -2.91 -9.97 -19.87
N ASN A 21 -1.97 -9.05 -19.58
CA ASN A 21 -0.56 -9.21 -19.91
C ASN A 21 0.10 -10.19 -18.92
N THR A 22 -0.26 -11.47 -19.04
CA THR A 22 0.05 -12.52 -18.05
C THR A 22 0.73 -13.74 -18.67
N ALA A 23 1.38 -13.58 -19.83
CA ALA A 23 2.06 -14.65 -20.54
C ALA A 23 3.39 -15.01 -19.84
N ALA A 24 3.29 -15.70 -18.70
CA ALA A 24 4.42 -15.96 -17.78
C ALA A 24 5.61 -16.68 -18.43
N PHE A 25 5.39 -17.48 -19.48
CA PHE A 25 6.47 -18.17 -20.21
C PHE A 25 7.47 -17.19 -20.85
N LEU A 26 7.09 -15.93 -21.08
CA LEU A 26 7.99 -14.88 -21.58
C LEU A 26 9.08 -14.49 -20.57
N ARG A 27 8.97 -14.90 -19.31
CA ARG A 27 10.02 -14.73 -18.29
C ARG A 27 11.15 -15.75 -18.42
N GLU A 28 10.96 -16.82 -19.19
CA GLU A 28 11.91 -17.95 -19.26
C GLU A 28 12.87 -17.85 -20.47
N ILE A 29 12.74 -16.81 -21.29
CA ILE A 29 13.61 -16.63 -22.46
C ILE A 29 14.95 -16.01 -22.04
N PRO A 30 16.08 -16.30 -22.73
CA PRO A 30 17.39 -15.78 -22.34
C PRO A 30 17.50 -14.25 -22.30
N PHE A 31 16.63 -13.55 -23.03
CA PHE A 31 16.56 -12.08 -23.03
C PHE A 31 15.89 -11.50 -21.76
N ALA A 32 15.13 -12.30 -21.02
CA ALA A 32 14.40 -11.88 -19.83
C ALA A 32 15.30 -11.93 -18.57
N ASP A 33 16.52 -11.41 -18.67
CA ASP A 33 17.54 -11.46 -17.61
C ASP A 33 17.57 -10.22 -16.71
N PHE A 34 16.70 -9.24 -16.97
CA PHE A 34 16.54 -8.03 -16.15
C PHE A 34 15.06 -7.62 -16.02
N GLY A 35 14.59 -7.51 -14.78
CA GLY A 35 13.29 -6.93 -14.47
C GLY A 35 12.08 -7.79 -14.84
N GLU A 36 10.96 -7.13 -15.14
CA GLU A 36 9.70 -7.79 -15.49
C GLU A 36 9.37 -7.61 -16.97
N MET A 37 9.16 -8.74 -17.66
CA MET A 37 8.81 -8.78 -19.09
C MET A 37 7.30 -8.66 -19.36
N ILE A 38 6.49 -8.73 -18.31
CA ILE A 38 5.04 -8.71 -18.39
C ILE A 38 4.45 -7.75 -17.36
N ASP A 39 3.23 -7.29 -17.61
CA ASP A 39 2.43 -6.41 -16.76
C ASP A 39 1.22 -7.15 -16.18
N PRO A 40 1.43 -8.17 -15.32
CA PRO A 40 0.32 -8.87 -14.69
C PRO A 40 -0.36 -7.93 -13.69
N PRO A 41 -1.66 -8.17 -13.41
CA PRO A 41 -2.35 -7.43 -12.37
C PRO A 41 -1.62 -7.46 -11.03
N SER A 42 -1.61 -6.32 -10.34
CA SER A 42 -1.00 -6.13 -9.02
C SER A 42 -1.99 -5.54 -8.02
N VAL A 43 -1.78 -5.85 -6.74
CA VAL A 43 -2.68 -5.46 -5.66
C VAL A 43 -2.70 -3.96 -5.43
N ASP A 44 -1.56 -3.30 -5.49
CA ASP A 44 -1.45 -1.85 -5.31
C ASP A 44 -2.17 -1.06 -6.43
N VAL A 45 -2.00 -1.44 -7.69
CA VAL A 45 -2.75 -0.84 -8.81
C VAL A 45 -4.25 -1.11 -8.66
N THR A 46 -4.62 -2.34 -8.32
CA THR A 46 -6.02 -2.71 -8.09
C THR A 46 -6.63 -1.91 -6.92
N ALA A 47 -5.88 -1.71 -5.83
CA ALA A 47 -6.32 -0.93 -4.67
C ALA A 47 -6.55 0.54 -5.02
N HIS A 48 -5.70 1.16 -5.84
CA HIS A 48 -5.94 2.53 -6.34
C HIS A 48 -7.26 2.64 -7.11
N VAL A 49 -7.56 1.67 -7.98
CA VAL A 49 -8.82 1.64 -8.73
C VAL A 49 -10.01 1.44 -7.79
N VAL A 50 -9.88 0.56 -6.79
CA VAL A 50 -10.92 0.33 -5.77
C VAL A 50 -11.18 1.60 -4.93
N GLU A 51 -10.13 2.30 -4.46
CA GLU A 51 -10.28 3.57 -3.74
C GLU A 51 -10.98 4.62 -4.62
N PHE A 52 -10.61 4.72 -5.90
CA PHE A 52 -11.27 5.60 -6.87
C PHE A 52 -12.76 5.26 -7.01
N LEU A 53 -13.11 3.99 -7.22
CA LEU A 53 -14.50 3.55 -7.34
C LEU A 53 -15.31 3.87 -6.07
N GLY A 54 -14.72 3.66 -4.89
CA GLY A 54 -15.33 4.02 -3.61
C GLY A 54 -15.66 5.50 -3.50
N LYS A 55 -14.73 6.37 -3.88
CA LYS A 55 -14.92 7.84 -3.94
C LYS A 55 -15.96 8.28 -4.97
N MET A 56 -16.15 7.51 -6.03
CA MET A 56 -17.21 7.73 -7.03
C MET A 56 -18.58 7.20 -6.59
N GLY A 57 -18.70 6.61 -5.40
CA GLY A 57 -19.96 6.11 -4.85
C GLY A 57 -20.28 4.65 -5.17
N TYR A 58 -19.40 3.92 -5.84
CA TYR A 58 -19.60 2.50 -6.10
C TYR A 58 -19.40 1.67 -4.83
N ARG A 59 -20.20 0.61 -4.67
CA ARG A 59 -20.23 -0.29 -3.51
C ARG A 59 -20.32 -1.74 -3.96
N GLN A 60 -20.16 -2.68 -3.02
CA GLN A 60 -20.34 -4.10 -3.27
C GLN A 60 -21.69 -4.38 -3.97
N GLY A 61 -21.71 -5.33 -4.90
CA GLY A 61 -22.80 -5.56 -5.85
C GLY A 61 -22.55 -4.94 -7.24
N PHE A 62 -21.60 -4.01 -7.35
CA PHE A 62 -21.05 -3.59 -8.64
C PHE A 62 -20.02 -4.61 -9.12
N ALA A 63 -20.35 -5.38 -10.16
CA ALA A 63 -19.57 -6.55 -10.58
C ALA A 63 -18.05 -6.32 -10.76
N PRO A 64 -17.57 -5.21 -11.37
CA PRO A 64 -16.13 -4.94 -11.45
C PRO A 64 -15.47 -4.79 -10.08
N LEU A 65 -16.12 -4.12 -9.13
CA LEU A 65 -15.63 -3.97 -7.76
C LEU A 65 -15.60 -5.32 -7.03
N ASP A 66 -16.67 -6.12 -7.14
CA ASP A 66 -16.71 -7.43 -6.47
C ASP A 66 -15.60 -8.37 -6.98
N ARG A 67 -15.28 -8.30 -8.28
CA ARG A 67 -14.14 -9.02 -8.88
C ARG A 67 -12.80 -8.51 -8.33
N ALA A 68 -12.66 -7.20 -8.17
CA ALA A 68 -11.47 -6.58 -7.60
C ALA A 68 -11.23 -7.01 -6.15
N LEU A 69 -12.28 -7.02 -5.31
CA LEU A 69 -12.21 -7.47 -3.92
C LEU A 69 -11.82 -8.95 -3.82
N ARG A 70 -12.40 -9.80 -4.68
CA ARG A 70 -11.99 -11.22 -4.76
C ARG A 70 -10.53 -11.39 -5.16
N TYR A 71 -10.03 -10.57 -6.09
CA TYR A 71 -8.63 -10.54 -6.45
C TYR A 71 -7.77 -10.13 -5.25
N ILE A 72 -8.03 -8.98 -4.62
CA ILE A 72 -7.27 -8.47 -3.48
C ILE A 72 -7.16 -9.52 -2.36
N PHE A 73 -8.27 -10.15 -1.96
CA PHE A 73 -8.23 -11.13 -0.87
C PHE A 73 -7.59 -12.47 -1.25
N ARG A 74 -7.55 -12.83 -2.54
CA ARG A 74 -6.79 -14.00 -2.99
C ARG A 74 -5.28 -13.75 -2.93
N GLU A 75 -4.85 -12.53 -3.18
CA GLU A 75 -3.44 -12.12 -3.11
C GLU A 75 -2.98 -11.73 -1.68
N GLN A 76 -3.85 -11.88 -0.68
CA GLN A 76 -3.47 -11.60 0.71
C GLN A 76 -2.52 -12.68 1.23
N GLU A 77 -1.43 -12.25 1.85
CA GLU A 77 -0.45 -13.17 2.42
C GLU A 77 -1.01 -13.93 3.62
N PRO A 78 -0.53 -15.16 3.89
CA PRO A 78 -1.01 -15.95 5.02
C PRO A 78 -0.82 -15.30 6.39
N ASP A 79 0.03 -14.28 6.52
CA ASP A 79 0.22 -13.50 7.74
C ASP A 79 -0.48 -12.13 7.73
N GLY A 80 -1.20 -11.78 6.67
CA GLY A 80 -2.09 -10.62 6.60
C GLY A 80 -1.76 -9.51 5.59
N PRO A 81 -0.51 -9.15 5.29
CA PRO A 81 -0.23 -7.99 4.44
C PRO A 81 -0.43 -8.31 2.95
N TRP A 82 -0.26 -7.29 2.12
CA TRP A 82 -0.24 -7.43 0.65
C TRP A 82 1.09 -6.94 0.07
N PHE A 83 1.56 -7.63 -0.97
CA PHE A 83 2.78 -7.29 -1.70
C PHE A 83 2.65 -5.92 -2.41
N GLY A 84 3.74 -5.14 -2.41
CA GLY A 84 3.83 -3.86 -3.12
C GLY A 84 4.66 -3.99 -4.40
N ARG A 85 4.01 -3.92 -5.56
CA ARG A 85 4.67 -4.07 -6.86
C ARG A 85 5.43 -2.81 -7.29
N TRP A 86 4.93 -1.63 -6.91
CA TRP A 86 5.45 -0.32 -7.35
C TRP A 86 6.03 0.54 -6.22
N GLY A 87 5.91 0.10 -4.98
CA GLY A 87 6.53 0.72 -3.81
C GLY A 87 6.96 -0.32 -2.80
N VAL A 88 8.00 -0.02 -2.04
CA VAL A 88 8.70 -0.94 -1.14
C VAL A 88 7.96 -1.06 0.18
N ASN A 89 7.39 -2.20 0.56
CA ASN A 89 6.90 -3.32 -0.23
C ASN A 89 5.56 -3.73 0.39
N TYR A 90 5.60 -4.54 1.45
CA TYR A 90 4.39 -4.96 2.16
C TYR A 90 3.71 -3.82 2.92
N LEU A 91 4.47 -2.85 3.44
CA LEU A 91 3.93 -1.61 3.99
C LEU A 91 3.19 -0.80 2.93
N TYR A 92 3.71 -0.75 1.70
CA TYR A 92 3.09 -0.05 0.58
C TYR A 92 1.79 -0.72 0.15
N GLY A 93 1.85 -2.03 -0.19
CA GLY A 93 0.66 -2.78 -0.62
C GLY A 93 -0.47 -2.72 0.40
N THR A 94 -0.15 -2.98 1.68
CA THR A 94 -1.12 -2.89 2.78
C THR A 94 -1.61 -1.45 3.00
N GLY A 95 -0.71 -0.48 2.87
CA GLY A 95 -0.96 0.95 2.94
C GLY A 95 -2.03 1.44 1.97
N TYR A 96 -2.18 0.80 0.81
CA TYR A 96 -3.22 1.12 -0.17
C TYR A 96 -4.47 0.25 -0.07
N VAL A 97 -4.32 -1.02 0.28
CA VAL A 97 -5.48 -1.93 0.38
C VAL A 97 -6.44 -1.48 1.47
N LEU A 98 -5.97 -1.15 2.68
CA LEU A 98 -6.90 -0.81 3.76
C LEU A 98 -7.70 0.49 3.50
N PRO A 99 -7.10 1.59 2.99
CA PRO A 99 -7.87 2.75 2.54
C PRO A 99 -8.83 2.45 1.38
N ALA A 100 -8.45 1.57 0.45
CA ALA A 100 -9.33 1.17 -0.64
C ALA A 100 -10.56 0.41 -0.14
N LEU A 101 -10.39 -0.50 0.82
CA LEU A 101 -11.47 -1.22 1.48
C LEU A 101 -12.42 -0.27 2.23
N GLU A 102 -11.86 0.68 2.99
CA GLU A 102 -12.65 1.71 3.68
C GLU A 102 -13.47 2.56 2.70
N ALA A 103 -12.86 2.99 1.59
CA ALA A 103 -13.50 3.85 0.60
C ALA A 103 -14.74 3.21 -0.07
N VAL A 104 -14.78 1.88 -0.18
CA VAL A 104 -15.92 1.13 -0.73
C VAL A 104 -16.90 0.64 0.34
N GLY A 105 -16.69 1.01 1.60
CA GLY A 105 -17.53 0.63 2.73
C GLY A 105 -17.41 -0.85 3.12
N PHE A 106 -16.26 -1.47 2.86
CA PHE A 106 -16.02 -2.84 3.30
C PHE A 106 -15.93 -2.92 4.84
N PRO A 107 -16.45 -3.98 5.50
CA PRO A 107 -16.39 -4.11 6.95
C PRO A 107 -14.95 -4.15 7.47
N MET A 108 -14.52 -3.11 8.19
CA MET A 108 -13.14 -3.00 8.71
C MET A 108 -12.89 -3.86 9.97
N ASP A 109 -13.92 -4.52 10.49
CA ASP A 109 -13.85 -5.54 11.53
C ASP A 109 -13.70 -6.97 10.97
N ASP A 110 -13.70 -7.15 9.64
CA ASP A 110 -13.47 -8.45 9.01
C ASP A 110 -12.13 -9.07 9.48
N PRO A 111 -12.08 -10.38 9.77
CA PRO A 111 -10.87 -11.05 10.23
C PRO A 111 -9.65 -10.85 9.33
N ARG A 112 -9.84 -10.71 8.01
CA ARG A 112 -8.76 -10.46 7.04
C ARG A 112 -8.18 -9.06 7.18
N VAL A 113 -9.02 -8.06 7.46
CA VAL A 113 -8.60 -6.69 7.75
C VAL A 113 -7.86 -6.66 9.08
N LYS A 114 -8.42 -7.26 10.13
CA LYS A 114 -7.78 -7.32 11.46
C LYS A 114 -6.43 -8.03 11.42
N LYS A 115 -6.27 -9.04 10.56
CA LYS A 115 -4.98 -9.69 10.34
C LYS A 115 -3.92 -8.74 9.77
N ALA A 116 -4.28 -7.94 8.78
CA ALA A 116 -3.38 -6.93 8.20
C ALA A 116 -3.06 -5.81 9.20
N VAL A 117 -4.04 -5.35 9.97
CA VAL A 117 -3.84 -4.38 11.06
C VAL A 117 -2.85 -4.93 12.09
N ASN A 118 -3.08 -6.14 12.60
CA ASN A 118 -2.19 -6.78 13.58
C ASN A 118 -0.77 -6.96 13.02
N TRP A 119 -0.65 -7.27 11.73
CA TRP A 119 0.65 -7.30 11.06
C TRP A 119 1.33 -5.93 11.14
N LEU A 120 0.68 -4.84 10.71
CA LEU A 120 1.25 -3.49 10.78
C LEU A 120 1.68 -3.11 12.20
N LEU A 121 0.82 -3.35 13.21
CA LEU A 121 1.13 -3.06 14.61
C LEU A 121 2.40 -3.78 15.07
N ALA A 122 2.59 -5.04 14.68
CA ALA A 122 3.77 -5.83 15.03
C ALA A 122 5.05 -5.47 14.25
N ARG A 123 4.97 -4.54 13.29
CA ARG A 123 6.11 -4.05 12.48
C ARG A 123 6.48 -2.59 12.78
N GLN A 124 5.84 -1.96 13.77
CA GLN A 124 6.25 -0.63 14.22
C GLN A 124 7.64 -0.69 14.87
N ASN A 125 8.51 0.24 14.52
CA ASN A 125 9.83 0.38 15.11
C ASN A 125 9.76 1.02 16.51
N GLU A 126 10.84 0.91 17.27
CA GLU A 126 10.94 1.50 18.62
C GLU A 126 10.86 3.04 18.59
N ASP A 127 11.27 3.68 17.50
CA ASP A 127 11.20 5.13 17.30
C ASP A 127 9.79 5.65 16.97
N GLY A 128 8.81 4.75 16.82
CA GLY A 128 7.41 5.05 16.51
C GLY A 128 7.09 4.99 15.02
N GLY A 129 8.09 4.97 14.14
CA GLY A 129 7.89 4.90 12.69
C GLY A 129 7.72 3.48 12.17
N TRP A 130 7.55 3.38 10.85
CA TRP A 130 7.65 2.14 10.09
C TRP A 130 8.67 2.30 8.96
N GLY A 131 9.33 1.21 8.64
CA GLY A 131 10.32 1.14 7.59
C GLY A 131 10.39 -0.26 7.00
N GLU A 132 10.70 -0.33 5.71
CA GLU A 132 10.89 -1.60 5.02
C GLU A 132 12.03 -1.49 4.01
N ASP A 133 13.00 -2.39 4.15
CA ASP A 133 14.17 -2.42 3.28
C ASP A 133 13.83 -3.00 1.90
N VAL A 134 14.51 -2.54 0.86
CA VAL A 134 14.35 -3.03 -0.52
C VAL A 134 14.64 -4.53 -0.63
N MET A 135 15.49 -5.07 0.25
CA MET A 135 15.79 -6.49 0.33
C MET A 135 14.58 -7.32 0.79
N SER A 136 13.49 -6.72 1.23
CA SER A 136 12.20 -7.41 1.50
C SER A 136 11.61 -8.09 0.26
N TYR A 137 12.00 -7.69 -0.95
CA TYR A 137 11.66 -8.42 -2.18
C TYR A 137 12.34 -9.79 -2.28
N HIS A 138 13.48 -9.97 -1.62
CA HIS A 138 14.23 -11.23 -1.60
C HIS A 138 14.09 -12.03 -0.32
N LYS A 139 13.96 -11.33 0.82
CA LYS A 139 14.13 -11.88 2.16
C LYS A 139 12.84 -11.75 2.94
N ARG A 140 12.17 -12.87 3.15
CA ARG A 140 10.85 -12.91 3.81
C ARG A 140 10.90 -12.40 5.26
N GLU A 141 12.04 -12.53 5.93
CA GLU A 141 12.29 -12.02 7.26
C GLU A 141 12.37 -10.48 7.33
N LEU A 142 12.61 -9.82 6.19
CA LEU A 142 12.68 -8.36 6.09
C LEU A 142 11.33 -7.70 5.74
N ARG A 143 10.25 -8.48 5.64
CA ARG A 143 8.91 -7.96 5.35
C ARG A 143 8.43 -7.00 6.43
N GLY A 144 8.22 -5.74 6.04
CA GLY A 144 7.91 -4.63 6.94
C GLY A 144 9.02 -4.33 7.95
N ARG A 145 10.28 -4.63 7.62
CA ARG A 145 11.43 -4.37 8.50
C ARG A 145 12.47 -3.51 7.77
N GLY A 146 12.87 -2.44 8.42
CA GLY A 146 13.88 -1.50 7.93
C GLY A 146 13.90 -0.25 8.79
N PRO A 147 14.90 0.64 8.60
CA PRO A 147 14.92 1.95 9.24
C PRO A 147 13.65 2.72 8.90
N SER A 148 13.06 3.41 9.89
CA SER A 148 11.85 4.19 9.68
C SER A 148 12.04 5.23 8.57
N THR A 149 11.07 5.33 7.67
CA THR A 149 11.03 6.39 6.63
C THR A 149 9.73 7.17 6.74
N ALA A 150 9.75 8.41 6.27
CA ALA A 150 8.58 9.28 6.38
C ALA A 150 7.42 8.76 5.52
N SER A 151 7.72 8.32 4.28
CA SER A 151 6.70 7.76 3.38
C SER A 151 6.13 6.43 3.86
N GLN A 152 6.98 5.48 4.30
CA GLN A 152 6.49 4.17 4.80
C GLN A 152 5.72 4.29 6.12
N THR A 153 6.17 5.18 7.03
CA THR A 153 5.41 5.51 8.24
C THR A 153 4.03 6.07 7.87
N ALA A 154 3.96 6.96 6.89
CA ALA A 154 2.71 7.50 6.42
C ALA A 154 1.79 6.44 5.79
N TRP A 155 2.31 5.47 5.03
CA TRP A 155 1.50 4.37 4.49
C TRP A 155 0.88 3.51 5.59
N ALA A 156 1.67 3.14 6.60
CA ALA A 156 1.16 2.40 7.76
C ALA A 156 0.09 3.20 8.51
N LEU A 157 0.31 4.51 8.73
CA LEU A 157 -0.66 5.39 9.38
C LEU A 157 -1.96 5.50 8.57
N LEU A 158 -1.88 5.69 7.26
CA LEU A 158 -3.06 5.78 6.39
C LEU A 158 -3.89 4.50 6.47
N ALA A 159 -3.25 3.34 6.45
CA ALA A 159 -3.90 2.04 6.62
C ALA A 159 -4.55 1.87 8.00
N LEU A 160 -3.84 2.17 9.08
CA LEU A 160 -4.36 2.05 10.45
C LEU A 160 -5.52 3.02 10.71
N ILE A 161 -5.44 4.25 10.21
CA ILE A 161 -6.52 5.24 10.31
C ILE A 161 -7.76 4.77 9.55
N ALA A 162 -7.59 4.27 8.33
CA ALA A 162 -8.70 3.70 7.54
C ALA A 162 -9.35 2.49 8.24
N ALA A 163 -8.57 1.69 8.96
CA ALA A 163 -9.06 0.56 9.73
C ALA A 163 -9.68 0.92 11.10
N GLY A 164 -9.84 2.21 11.41
CA GLY A 164 -10.47 2.69 12.65
C GLY A 164 -9.54 2.74 13.86
N GLU A 165 -8.22 2.50 13.69
CA GLU A 165 -7.25 2.45 14.78
C GLU A 165 -6.71 3.85 15.18
N VAL A 166 -7.45 4.92 14.86
CA VAL A 166 -6.99 6.32 15.00
C VAL A 166 -6.58 6.69 16.43
N ARG A 167 -7.18 6.07 17.45
CA ARG A 167 -6.88 6.31 18.87
C ARG A 167 -5.89 5.31 19.47
N SER A 168 -5.33 4.41 18.66
CA SER A 168 -4.33 3.45 19.14
C SER A 168 -3.01 4.14 19.49
N GLU A 169 -2.29 3.58 20.46
CA GLU A 169 -0.95 4.07 20.82
C GLU A 169 0.02 3.97 19.64
N ALA A 170 -0.15 2.97 18.77
CA ALA A 170 0.66 2.83 17.57
C ALA A 170 0.50 4.01 16.62
N VAL A 171 -0.75 4.42 16.32
CA VAL A 171 -1.01 5.61 15.48
C VAL A 171 -0.45 6.87 16.13
N LYS A 172 -0.64 7.04 17.45
CA LYS A 172 -0.08 8.19 18.18
C LYS A 172 1.44 8.27 18.03
N ARG A 173 2.16 7.17 18.30
CA ARG A 173 3.63 7.10 18.16
C ARG A 173 4.10 7.37 16.73
N GLY A 174 3.35 6.92 15.71
CA GLY A 174 3.67 7.21 14.31
C GLY A 174 3.48 8.68 13.94
N ILE A 175 2.43 9.31 14.46
CA ILE A 175 2.20 10.75 14.27
C ILE A 175 3.31 11.56 14.97
N GLU A 176 3.68 11.18 16.20
CA GLU A 176 4.79 11.79 16.93
C GLU A 176 6.13 11.61 16.21
N TYR A 177 6.38 10.43 15.61
CA TYR A 177 7.55 10.20 14.76
C TYR A 177 7.58 11.20 13.59
N LEU A 178 6.47 11.37 12.85
CA LEU A 178 6.43 12.31 11.73
C LEU A 178 6.64 13.76 12.20
N ILE A 179 6.00 14.18 13.28
CA ILE A 179 6.18 15.55 13.81
C ILE A 179 7.64 15.77 14.25
N ARG A 180 8.21 14.82 14.99
CA ARG A 180 9.58 14.93 15.53
C ARG A 180 10.66 14.91 14.45
N THR A 181 10.41 14.23 13.33
CA THR A 181 11.39 14.07 12.23
C THR A 181 11.19 15.06 11.09
N GLN A 182 10.20 15.95 11.18
CA GLN A 182 10.09 17.08 10.27
C GLN A 182 11.25 18.05 10.53
N ASN A 183 11.91 18.50 9.46
CA ASN A 183 13.01 19.46 9.54
C ASN A 183 12.52 20.92 9.46
N ASP A 184 13.43 21.87 9.60
CA ASP A 184 13.12 23.32 9.62
C ASP A 184 12.54 23.86 8.31
N GLU A 185 12.70 23.13 7.20
CA GLU A 185 12.08 23.45 5.90
C GLU A 185 10.64 22.91 5.78
N GLY A 186 10.14 22.24 6.82
CA GLY A 186 8.82 21.60 6.81
C GLY A 186 8.76 20.30 6.01
N THR A 187 9.90 19.72 5.64
CA THR A 187 10.01 18.43 4.95
C THR A 187 10.60 17.35 5.86
N TRP A 188 10.75 16.14 5.32
CA TRP A 188 11.41 15.00 5.96
C TRP A 188 12.66 14.62 5.17
N ASN A 189 13.66 14.09 5.86
CA ASN A 189 14.78 13.43 5.21
C ASN A 189 14.42 11.97 4.93
N GLU A 190 14.73 11.50 3.74
CA GLU A 190 14.47 10.10 3.34
C GLU A 190 15.64 9.60 2.49
N PRO A 191 16.70 9.05 3.12
CA PRO A 191 17.88 8.59 2.40
C PRO A 191 17.63 7.24 1.71
N TYR A 192 16.67 6.44 2.19
CA TYR A 192 16.33 5.13 1.64
C TYR A 192 15.41 5.21 0.42
N PHE A 193 15.47 4.20 -0.46
CA PHE A 193 14.51 4.08 -1.56
C PHE A 193 13.21 3.45 -1.05
N THR A 194 12.09 4.02 -1.48
CA THR A 194 10.74 3.53 -1.14
C THR A 194 9.88 3.28 -2.39
N GLY A 195 10.38 3.62 -3.57
CA GLY A 195 9.75 3.30 -4.86
C GLY A 195 10.40 2.11 -5.56
N THR A 196 9.60 1.39 -6.34
CA THR A 196 10.03 0.20 -7.06
C THR A 196 9.64 0.32 -8.52
N GLY A 197 10.60 0.14 -9.44
CA GLY A 197 10.27 -0.04 -10.86
C GLY A 197 10.13 -1.53 -11.20
N PHE A 198 11.18 -2.30 -10.90
CA PHE A 198 11.16 -3.76 -10.96
C PHE A 198 11.57 -4.31 -9.59
N PRO A 199 10.71 -5.11 -8.91
CA PRO A 199 11.10 -5.80 -7.69
C PRO A 199 12.46 -6.43 -7.88
N THR A 200 13.34 -6.33 -6.88
CA THR A 200 14.72 -6.84 -6.93
C THR A 200 15.68 -6.04 -7.84
N ASP A 201 15.30 -5.73 -9.08
CA ASP A 201 16.27 -5.30 -10.10
C ASP A 201 16.42 -3.77 -10.24
N PHE A 202 15.38 -2.99 -9.93
CA PHE A 202 15.39 -1.55 -10.19
C PHE A 202 14.55 -0.73 -9.20
N MET A 203 15.23 0.03 -8.34
CA MET A 203 14.61 0.90 -7.32
C MET A 203 14.54 2.35 -7.79
N ILE A 204 13.48 3.06 -7.38
CA ILE A 204 13.22 4.45 -7.79
C ILE A 204 13.13 5.35 -6.56
N ARG A 205 13.77 6.51 -6.62
CA ARG A 205 13.59 7.58 -5.64
C ARG A 205 12.51 8.55 -6.13
N TYR A 206 11.32 8.41 -5.58
CA TYR A 206 10.30 9.44 -5.74
C TYR A 206 10.54 10.57 -4.74
N HIS A 207 11.23 11.62 -5.17
CA HIS A 207 11.65 12.72 -4.29
C HIS A 207 10.52 13.36 -3.48
N LEU A 208 9.30 13.36 -4.01
CA LEU A 208 8.14 13.99 -3.38
C LEU A 208 7.44 13.10 -2.34
N TYR A 209 7.72 11.78 -2.28
CA TYR A 209 7.05 10.84 -1.36
C TYR A 209 7.20 11.27 0.10
N ARG A 210 8.42 11.66 0.48
CA ARG A 210 8.74 12.18 1.81
C ARG A 210 7.97 13.44 2.21
N HIS A 211 7.34 14.13 1.26
CA HIS A 211 6.57 15.35 1.55
C HIS A 211 5.08 15.05 1.63
N TYR A 212 4.50 14.54 0.54
CA TYR A 212 3.05 14.51 0.43
C TYR A 212 2.43 13.35 1.23
N PHE A 213 3.13 12.23 1.42
CA PHE A 213 2.59 11.13 2.23
C PHE A 213 2.49 11.50 3.71
N PRO A 214 3.54 12.03 4.38
CA PRO A 214 3.42 12.54 5.74
C PRO A 214 2.32 13.59 5.89
N LEU A 215 2.24 14.56 4.98
CA LEU A 215 1.19 15.57 4.99
C LEU A 215 -0.21 14.96 4.86
N MET A 216 -0.38 13.96 3.98
CA MET A 216 -1.64 13.26 3.84
C MET A 216 -2.01 12.49 5.11
N ALA A 217 -1.07 11.76 5.71
CA ALA A 217 -1.29 11.01 6.94
C ALA A 217 -1.66 11.93 8.11
N LEU A 218 -0.89 13.00 8.34
CA LEU A 218 -1.18 14.02 9.37
C LEU A 218 -2.55 14.69 9.12
N GLY A 219 -2.86 15.00 7.86
CA GLY A 219 -4.15 15.58 7.47
C GLY A 219 -5.34 14.66 7.74
N ARG A 220 -5.24 13.37 7.36
CA ARG A 220 -6.27 12.36 7.63
C ARG A 220 -6.42 12.10 9.13
N TYR A 221 -5.30 12.02 9.87
CA TYR A 221 -5.30 11.89 11.33
C TYR A 221 -6.04 13.06 11.99
N ARG A 222 -5.68 14.31 11.66
CA ARG A 222 -6.34 15.51 12.18
C ARG A 222 -7.85 15.51 11.93
N ARG A 223 -8.27 15.08 10.73
CA ARG A 223 -9.70 14.96 10.39
C ARG A 223 -10.38 13.89 11.22
N ALA A 224 -9.79 12.70 11.32
CA ALA A 224 -10.37 11.56 12.03
C ALA A 224 -10.49 11.81 13.54
N VAL A 225 -9.53 12.53 14.15
CA VAL A 225 -9.61 12.91 15.57
C VAL A 225 -10.69 13.99 15.82
N ARG A 226 -10.87 14.94 14.89
CA ARG A 226 -11.86 16.03 15.02
C ARG A 226 -13.28 15.63 14.62
N GLY A 227 -13.43 14.69 13.69
CA GLY A 227 -14.71 14.31 13.07
C GLY A 227 -15.56 13.32 13.86
N ASN A 228 -15.15 12.95 15.08
CA ASN A 228 -15.99 12.23 16.05
C ASN A 228 -16.62 13.19 17.07
N GLY A 229 -17.02 14.39 16.60
CA GLY A 229 -17.77 15.40 17.33
C GLY A 229 -19.04 15.77 16.58
#